data_AF-A0A957WUY9-F1
#
_entry.id   AF-A0A957WUY9-F1
#
_cell.length_a   1.000
_cell.length_b   1.000
_cell.length_c   1.000
_cell.angle_alpha   90.00
_cell.angle_beta   90.00
_cell.angle_gamma   90.00
#
_symmetry.space_group_name_H-M   'P 1'
#
loop_
_entity.id
_entity.type
_entity.pdbx_description
1 polymer ?
#
loop_
_entity_poly.entity_id
_entity_poly.type
_entity_poly.pdbx_seq_one_letter_code
_entity_poly.pdbx_strand_id
1 'polypeptide(L)' 'RLYRDNEALRRWPTSSWQPGTITRDEIDINLNPVTPARTYPVRIGLTDSAGQTTHVFAECGTVVVVSDQ' A
#
# COMPACT_ATOMS: atom_id res chain seq x y z
N ARG A 1 -3.12 8.61 -3.42
CA ARG A 1 -3.80 7.31 -3.64
C ARG A 1 -5.10 7.61 -4.35
N LEU A 2 -5.33 7.01 -5.51
CA LEU A 2 -6.63 7.02 -6.17
C LEU A 2 -7.41 5.81 -5.63
N TYR A 3 -8.58 6.03 -5.04
CA TYR A 3 -9.43 4.94 -4.56
C TYR A 3 -10.29 4.43 -5.70
N ARG A 4 -10.30 3.12 -5.94
CA ARG A 4 -11.22 2.50 -6.90
C ARG A 4 -12.45 1.93 -6.18
N ASP A 5 -13.62 2.08 -6.78
CA ASP A 5 -14.89 1.59 -6.20
C ASP A 5 -14.91 0.08 -5.93
N ASN A 6 -14.09 -0.70 -6.65
CA ASN A 6 -13.98 -2.15 -6.52
C ASN A 6 -12.80 -2.64 -5.64
N GLU A 7 -12.07 -1.74 -4.95
CA GLU A 7 -10.97 -2.11 -4.04
C GLU A 7 -11.42 -3.16 -3.01
N ALA A 8 -10.59 -4.20 -2.82
CA ALA A 8 -10.94 -5.35 -2.00
C ALA A 8 -11.11 -4.95 -0.53
N LEU A 9 -10.23 -4.07 -0.03
CA LEU A 9 -10.27 -3.56 1.35
C LEU A 9 -11.54 -2.77 1.67
N ARG A 10 -12.17 -2.13 0.69
CA ARG A 10 -13.41 -1.36 0.90
C ARG A 10 -14.63 -2.28 1.03
N ARG A 11 -14.67 -3.38 0.27
CA ARG A 11 -15.78 -4.35 0.28
C ARG A 11 -15.61 -5.43 1.35
N TRP A 12 -14.38 -5.77 1.68
CA TRP A 12 -14.01 -6.75 2.71
C TRP A 12 -12.97 -6.14 3.66
N PRO A 13 -13.41 -5.38 4.68
CA PRO A 13 -12.50 -4.73 5.61
C PRO A 13 -11.67 -5.76 6.37
N THR A 14 -10.44 -5.39 6.74
CA THR A 14 -9.50 -6.27 7.46
C THR A 14 -10.05 -6.82 8.76
N SER A 15 -10.99 -6.10 9.40
CA SER A 15 -11.72 -6.53 10.61
C SER A 15 -12.65 -7.72 10.39
N SER A 16 -13.01 -8.02 9.14
CA SER A 16 -13.88 -9.16 8.77
C SER A 16 -13.11 -10.43 8.41
N TRP A 17 -11.78 -10.33 8.29
CA TRP A 17 -10.95 -11.43 7.80
C TRP A 17 -10.82 -12.53 8.86
N GLN A 18 -10.92 -13.78 8.44
CA GLN A 18 -10.62 -14.94 9.29
C GLN A 18 -9.13 -15.27 9.21
N PRO A 19 -8.48 -15.68 10.31
CA PRO A 19 -7.10 -16.15 10.29
C PRO A 19 -6.88 -17.23 9.20
N GLY A 20 -5.77 -17.11 8.45
CA GLY A 20 -5.46 -18.01 7.33
C GLY A 20 -6.14 -17.66 6.00
N THR A 21 -7.00 -16.63 5.97
CA THR A 21 -7.59 -16.12 4.73
C THR A 21 -6.52 -15.48 3.85
N ILE A 22 -6.46 -15.86 2.57
CA ILE A 22 -5.63 -15.20 1.56
C ILE A 22 -6.49 -14.18 0.83
N THR A 23 -6.01 -12.94 0.76
CA THR A 23 -6.68 -11.82 0.09
C THR A 23 -5.72 -11.11 -0.85
N ARG A 24 -6.26 -10.44 -1.87
CA ARG A 24 -5.51 -9.65 -2.83
C ARG A 24 -6.16 -8.28 -2.92
N ASP A 25 -5.32 -7.25 -2.87
CA ASP A 25 -5.73 -5.88 -3.15
C ASP A 25 -4.77 -5.28 -4.18
N GLU A 26 -5.28 -4.36 -4.99
CA GLU A 26 -4.53 -3.66 -6.03
C GLU A 26 -4.67 -2.17 -5.81
N ILE A 27 -3.54 -1.49 -5.62
CA ILE A 27 -3.49 -0.05 -5.39
C ILE A 27 -2.57 0.61 -6.40
N ASP A 28 -3.00 1.74 -6.94
CA ASP A 28 -2.14 2.59 -7.75
C ASP A 28 -1.45 3.64 -6.87
N ILE A 29 -0.11 3.64 -6.92
CA ILE A 29 0.72 4.63 -6.24
C ILE A 29 1.16 5.67 -7.26
N ASN A 30 0.55 6.85 -7.20
CA ASN A 30 1.00 7.97 -8.01
C ASN A 30 2.36 8.44 -7.53
N LEU A 31 3.34 8.44 -8.43
CA LEU A 31 4.66 8.97 -8.17
C LEU A 31 4.66 10.48 -8.44
N ASN A 32 5.36 11.24 -7.59
CA ASN A 32 5.62 12.64 -7.89
C ASN A 32 6.67 12.70 -9.03
N PRO A 33 6.45 13.46 -10.12
CA PRO A 33 7.42 13.56 -11.21
C PRO A 33 8.79 14.10 -10.79
N VAL A 34 8.90 14.79 -9.65
CA VAL A 34 10.20 15.22 -9.10
C VAL A 34 10.83 14.23 -8.13
N THR A 35 10.25 13.03 -7.95
CA THR A 35 10.86 11.99 -7.11
C THR A 35 12.23 11.60 -7.68
N PRO A 36 13.32 11.72 -6.89
CA PRO A 36 14.66 11.41 -7.38
C PRO A 36 14.79 9.98 -7.90
N ALA A 37 15.56 9.79 -8.97
CA ALA A 37 15.87 8.46 -9.49
C ALA A 37 16.76 7.69 -8.48
N ARG A 38 16.22 6.60 -7.92
CA ARG A 38 16.91 5.64 -7.05
C ARG A 38 15.98 4.47 -6.70
N THR A 39 16.50 3.52 -5.95
CA THR A 39 15.71 2.43 -5.35
C THR A 39 14.99 2.90 -4.08
N TYR A 40 13.70 2.59 -3.98
CA TYR A 40 12.86 2.86 -2.82
C TYR A 40 12.24 1.57 -2.28
N PRO A 41 12.18 1.37 -0.95
CA PRO A 41 11.42 0.27 -0.37
C PRO A 41 9.92 0.56 -0.46
N VAL A 42 9.14 -0.47 -0.79
CA VAL A 42 7.68 -0.45 -0.68
C VAL A 42 7.31 -1.02 0.68
N ARG A 43 6.59 -0.23 1.47
CA ARG A 43 6.18 -0.60 2.83
C ARG A 43 4.68 -0.59 2.98
N ILE A 44 4.16 -1.60 3.66
CA ILE A 44 2.76 -1.71 4.08
C ILE A 44 2.72 -1.48 5.58
N GLY A 45 1.96 -0.47 6.01
CA GLY A 45 1.74 -0.15 7.42
C GLY A 45 0.36 -0.56 7.88
N LEU A 46 0.21 -0.82 9.18
CA LEU A 46 -1.09 -1.04 9.80
C LEU A 46 -1.64 0.26 10.37
N THR A 47 -2.96 0.38 10.32
CA THR A 47 -3.72 1.47 10.92
C THR A 47 -4.62 0.88 12.00
N ASP A 48 -4.77 1.57 13.12
CA ASP A 48 -5.71 1.15 14.17
C ASP A 48 -7.17 1.48 13.81
N SER A 49 -8.11 1.13 14.69
CA SER A 49 -9.54 1.39 14.50
C SER A 49 -9.92 2.87 14.49
N ALA A 50 -9.06 3.76 14.99
CA ALA A 50 -9.25 5.21 14.96
C ALA A 50 -8.68 5.84 13.67
N GLY A 51 -8.06 5.04 12.79
CA GLY A 51 -7.42 5.54 11.57
C GLY A 51 -6.00 6.06 11.80
N GLN A 52 -5.40 5.82 12.97
CA GLN A 52 -4.04 6.23 13.25
C GLN A 52 -3.04 5.19 12.74
N THR A 53 -2.05 5.64 11.96
CA THR A 53 -0.95 4.77 11.51
C THR A 53 -0.14 4.29 12.70
N THR A 54 0.03 2.98 12.80
CA THR A 54 0.88 2.34 13.81
C THR A 54 2.34 2.38 13.39
N HIS A 55 3.27 2.10 14.31
CA HIS A 55 4.69 1.95 13.99
C HIS A 55 5.04 0.59 13.37
N VAL A 56 4.04 -0.28 13.15
CA VAL A 56 4.23 -1.61 12.56
C VAL A 56 4.11 -1.49 11.04
N PHE A 57 5.18 -1.87 10.35
CA PHE A 57 5.19 -1.98 8.90
C PHE A 57 5.97 -3.22 8.45
N ALA A 58 5.62 -3.73 7.28
CA ALA A 58 6.38 -4.75 6.56
C ALA A 58 6.89 -4.16 5.25
N GLU A 59 8.13 -4.47 4.89
CA GLU A 59 8.64 -4.23 3.54
C GLU A 59 8.18 -5.36 2.62
N CYS A 60 7.54 -5.02 1.51
CA CYS A 60 7.00 -6.00 0.56
C CYS A 60 7.77 -6.05 -0.78
N GLY A 61 8.83 -5.24 -0.91
CA GLY A 61 9.71 -5.22 -2.07
C GLY A 61 10.34 -3.86 -2.28
N THR A 62 11.00 -3.70 -3.42
CA THR A 62 11.64 -2.45 -3.83
C THR A 62 11.22 -2.05 -5.23
N VAL A 63 11.14 -0.75 -5.49
CA VAL A 63 10.94 -0.19 -6.82
C VAL A 63 12.13 0.67 -7.20
N VAL A 64 12.52 0.63 -8.47
CA VAL A 64 13.54 1.54 -9.02
C VAL A 64 12.81 2.66 -9.72
N VAL A 65 12.97 3.88 -9.22
CA VAL A 65 12.55 5.09 -9.94
C VAL A 65 13.70 5.45 -10.88
N VAL A 66 13.38 5.55 -12.17
CA VAL A 66 14.31 6.00 -13.21
C VAL A 66 13.92 7.40 -13.66
N SER A 67 14.90 8.22 -14.03
CA SER A 67 14.64 9.47 -14.73
C SER A 67 14.47 9.18 -16.22
N ASP A 68 13.36 9.60 -16.80
CA ASP A 68 13.26 9.78 -18.24
C ASP A 68 14.13 11.01 -18.60
N GLN A 69 15.38 10.75 -18.98
CA GLN A 69 16.18 11.69 -19.76
C GLN A 69 15.81 11.54 -21.23
#